data_AF-A0A1B9LKT3-F1
#
_entry.id   AF-A0A1B9LKT3-F1
#
_cell.length_a   1.000
_cell.length_b   1.000
_cell.length_c   1.000
_cell.angle_alpha   90.00
_cell.angle_beta   90.00
_cell.angle_gamma   90.00
#
_symmetry.space_group_name_H-M   'P 1'
#
loop_
_entity.id
_entity.type
_entity.pdbx_description
1 polymer ?
#
loop_
_entity_poly.entity_id
_entity_poly.type
_entity_poly.pdbx_seq_one_letter_code
_entity_poly.pdbx_strand_id
1 'polypeptide(L)'
;MTSKKIIERLLQLDWFVKCETEHELALVLNACLDANISWLDNVQAPFISDQIQQELPVVIGAYSLFDRYRLYWEVQDDFDAGSSDLECITDWFFEELRSE
;
A
#
# COMPACT_ATOMS: atom_id res chain seq x y z
N MET A 1 -6.12 1.28 14.62
CA MET A 1 -7.28 1.93 13.97
C MET A 1 -6.72 3.14 13.29
N THR A 2 -6.70 3.13 11.97
CA THR A 2 -6.05 4.15 11.14
C THR A 2 -6.83 5.46 11.19
N SER A 3 -6.16 6.62 11.26
CA SER A 3 -6.88 7.90 11.25
C SER A 3 -7.71 8.11 10.00
N LYS A 4 -8.77 8.91 10.17
CA LYS A 4 -9.66 9.34 9.10
C LYS A 4 -8.89 10.02 7.95
N LYS A 5 -7.83 10.78 8.27
CA LYS A 5 -7.01 11.49 7.28
C LYS A 5 -6.23 10.52 6.39
N ILE A 6 -5.64 9.48 6.98
CA ILE A 6 -4.97 8.42 6.22
C ILE A 6 -6.00 7.68 5.36
N ILE A 7 -7.14 7.27 5.93
CA ILE A 7 -8.20 6.58 5.18
C ILE A 7 -8.68 7.41 3.97
N GLU A 8 -8.99 8.69 4.18
CA GLU A 8 -9.45 9.60 3.12
C GLU A 8 -8.40 9.74 2.02
N ARG A 9 -7.11 9.76 2.37
CA ARG A 9 -6.03 9.83 1.39
C ARG A 9 -5.90 8.53 0.61
N LEU A 10 -5.91 7.38 1.28
CA LEU A 10 -5.79 6.07 0.60
C LEU A 10 -6.95 5.84 -0.39
N LEU A 11 -8.14 6.35 -0.09
CA LEU A 11 -9.31 6.27 -0.97
C LEU A 11 -9.22 7.15 -2.23
N GLN A 12 -8.26 8.09 -2.31
CA GLN A 12 -8.01 8.86 -3.54
C GLN A 12 -7.36 8.02 -4.63
N LEU A 13 -6.80 6.85 -4.28
CA LEU A 13 -6.08 5.95 -5.18
C LEU A 13 -4.88 6.65 -5.85
N ASP A 14 -4.28 5.99 -6.82
CA ASP A 14 -3.14 6.45 -7.60
C ASP A 14 -1.91 6.83 -6.74
N TRP A 15 -1.61 5.98 -5.76
CA TRP A 15 -0.50 6.14 -4.82
C TRP A 15 0.33 4.87 -4.67
N PHE A 16 1.56 5.02 -4.17
CA PHE A 16 2.38 3.92 -3.68
C PHE A 16 3.14 4.27 -2.38
N VAL A 17 3.46 3.25 -1.61
CA VAL A 17 4.26 3.29 -0.38
C VAL A 17 5.38 2.25 -0.48
N LYS A 18 6.62 2.69 -0.24
CA LYS A 18 7.78 1.78 -0.09
C LYS A 18 7.78 1.18 1.31
N CYS A 19 7.96 -0.13 1.40
CA CYS A 19 8.04 -0.88 2.66
C CYS A 19 9.38 -1.61 2.70
N GLU A 20 10.26 -1.19 3.61
CA GLU A 20 11.57 -1.82 3.82
C GLU A 20 11.50 -2.96 4.83
N THR A 21 10.51 -2.94 5.73
CA THR A 21 10.37 -3.91 6.83
C THR A 21 9.01 -4.59 6.88
N GLU A 22 8.95 -5.76 7.52
CA GLU A 22 7.69 -6.47 7.80
C GLU A 22 6.72 -5.60 8.60
N HIS A 23 7.25 -4.77 9.51
CA HIS A 23 6.44 -3.87 10.32
C HIS A 23 5.78 -2.78 9.47
N GLU A 24 6.54 -2.13 8.59
CA GLU A 24 6.02 -1.13 7.65
C GLU A 24 4.96 -1.73 6.73
N LEU A 25 5.23 -2.91 6.18
CA LEU A 25 4.26 -3.64 5.38
C LEU A 25 2.96 -3.89 6.17
N ALA A 26 3.06 -4.39 7.40
CA ALA A 26 1.89 -4.62 8.25
C ALA A 26 1.09 -3.33 8.51
N LEU A 27 1.76 -2.19 8.72
CA LEU A 27 1.10 -0.90 8.90
C LEU A 27 0.31 -0.49 7.65
N VAL A 28 0.92 -0.61 6.47
CA VAL A 28 0.28 -0.26 5.19
C VAL A 28 -0.92 -1.18 4.91
N LEU A 29 -0.77 -2.50 5.08
CA LEU A 29 -1.85 -3.46 4.84
C LEU A 29 -3.02 -3.29 5.82
N ASN A 30 -2.74 -2.98 7.10
CA ASN A 30 -3.79 -2.67 8.07
C ASN A 30 -4.53 -1.36 7.73
N ALA A 31 -3.81 -0.33 7.28
CA ALA A 31 -4.43 0.91 6.84
C ALA A 31 -5.32 0.72 5.62
N CYS A 32 -4.89 -0.13 4.68
CA CYS A 32 -5.71 -0.52 3.53
C CYS A 32 -6.96 -1.31 3.95
N LEU A 33 -6.83 -2.23 4.92
CA LEU A 33 -7.96 -2.97 5.49
C LEU A 33 -8.98 -2.01 6.12
N ASP A 34 -8.52 -1.06 6.94
CA ASP A 34 -9.36 -0.04 7.58
C ASP A 34 -10.07 0.86 6.53
N ALA A 35 -9.39 1.16 5.42
CA ALA A 35 -9.95 1.91 4.30
C ALA A 35 -10.83 1.06 3.35
N ASN A 36 -11.03 -0.24 3.65
CA ASN A 36 -11.75 -1.19 2.82
C ASN A 36 -11.20 -1.27 1.38
N ILE A 37 -9.89 -1.17 1.25
CA ILE A 37 -9.15 -1.38 -0.01
C ILE A 37 -8.65 -2.82 -0.01
N SER A 38 -9.01 -3.54 -1.07
CA SER A 38 -8.74 -4.96 -1.25
C SER A 38 -7.82 -5.21 -2.45
N TRP A 39 -7.23 -6.40 -2.51
CA TRP A 39 -6.61 -6.93 -3.72
C TRP A 39 -7.68 -7.29 -4.77
N LEU A 40 -7.30 -8.09 -5.76
CA LEU A 40 -8.25 -8.73 -6.69
C LEU A 40 -9.36 -9.48 -5.92
N ASP A 41 -10.57 -9.49 -6.49
CA ASP A 41 -11.71 -10.33 -6.06
C ASP A 41 -12.13 -10.13 -4.59
N ASN A 42 -11.99 -8.91 -4.06
CA ASN A 42 -12.30 -8.56 -2.67
C ASN A 42 -11.45 -9.30 -1.63
N VAL A 43 -10.30 -9.84 -2.02
CA VAL A 43 -9.35 -10.43 -1.08
C VAL A 43 -8.80 -9.32 -0.18
N GLN A 44 -8.89 -9.49 1.13
CA GLN A 44 -8.49 -8.47 2.10
C GLN A 44 -6.98 -8.19 2.03
N ALA A 45 -6.58 -6.94 2.26
CA ALA A 45 -5.18 -6.49 2.19
C ALA A 45 -4.18 -7.40 2.96
N PRO A 46 -4.46 -7.89 4.17
CA PRO A 46 -3.49 -8.75 4.88
C PRO A 46 -3.36 -10.18 4.34
N PHE A 47 -4.21 -10.63 3.42
CA PHE A 47 -4.34 -12.04 3.06
C PHE A 47 -3.07 -12.67 2.44
N ILE A 48 -2.25 -11.88 1.76
CA ILE A 48 -1.03 -12.34 1.07
C ILE A 48 0.27 -11.86 1.74
N SER A 49 0.22 -11.41 3.01
CA SER A 49 1.37 -10.83 3.70
C SER A 49 2.61 -11.71 3.70
N ASP A 50 2.45 -13.02 3.94
CA ASP A 50 3.57 -13.95 4.10
C ASP A 50 4.37 -14.16 2.81
N GLN A 51 3.71 -14.01 1.65
CA GLN A 51 4.37 -14.05 0.36
C GLN A 51 5.15 -12.76 0.12
N ILE A 52 4.56 -11.61 0.44
CA ILE A 52 5.19 -10.29 0.25
C ILE A 52 6.41 -10.13 1.18
N GLN A 53 6.33 -10.63 2.42
CA GLN A 53 7.41 -10.54 3.40
C GLN A 53 8.71 -11.21 2.94
N GLN A 54 8.64 -12.26 2.13
CA GLN A 54 9.81 -12.95 1.60
C GLN A 54 10.55 -12.14 0.54
N GLU A 55 9.91 -11.11 -0.01
CA GLU A 55 10.37 -10.30 -1.14
C GLU A 55 10.71 -8.86 -0.74
N LEU A 56 10.76 -8.57 0.57
CA LEU A 56 11.15 -7.26 1.07
C LEU A 56 12.57 -6.88 0.60
N PRO A 57 12.81 -5.62 0.20
CA PRO A 57 11.87 -4.49 0.23
C PRO A 57 10.86 -4.50 -0.94
N VAL A 58 9.62 -4.08 -0.66
CA VAL A 58 8.54 -4.05 -1.64
C VAL A 58 7.89 -2.68 -1.74
N VAL A 59 7.14 -2.47 -2.81
CA VAL A 59 6.21 -1.36 -2.98
C VAL A 59 4.79 -1.90 -2.90
N ILE A 60 3.95 -1.24 -2.11
CA ILE A 60 2.50 -1.43 -2.10
C ILE A 60 1.88 -0.22 -2.75
N GLY A 61 0.99 -0.40 -3.71
CA GLY A 61 0.28 0.73 -4.31
C GLY A 61 -1.15 0.43 -4.68
N ALA A 62 -1.84 1.48 -5.08
CA ALA A 62 -3.23 1.42 -5.51
C ALA A 62 -3.46 2.24 -6.77
N TYR A 63 -4.21 1.68 -7.71
CA TYR A 63 -4.56 2.33 -8.99
C TYR A 63 -6.07 2.60 -9.09
N SER A 64 -6.44 3.73 -9.67
CA SER A 64 -7.82 4.04 -10.04
C SER A 64 -8.24 3.41 -11.36
N LEU A 65 -7.30 3.17 -12.27
CA LEU A 65 -7.55 2.73 -13.64
C LEU A 65 -7.99 1.26 -13.76
N PHE A 66 -7.78 0.45 -12.73
CA PHE A 66 -8.15 -0.95 -12.73
C PHE A 66 -9.41 -1.18 -11.89
N ASP A 67 -10.57 -1.24 -12.54
CA ASP A 67 -11.88 -1.49 -11.91
C ASP A 67 -11.90 -2.73 -10.99
N ARG A 68 -10.97 -3.68 -11.19
CA ARG A 68 -10.87 -4.94 -10.43
C ARG A 68 -9.63 -5.09 -9.54
N TYR A 69 -8.60 -4.26 -9.71
CA TYR A 69 -7.34 -4.37 -8.97
C TYR A 69 -7.09 -3.07 -8.23
N ARG A 70 -7.54 -2.98 -6.98
CA ARG A 70 -7.32 -1.77 -6.19
C ARG A 70 -5.97 -1.74 -5.52
N LEU A 71 -5.44 -2.88 -5.06
CA LEU A 71 -4.07 -3.00 -4.56
C LEU A 71 -3.21 -3.84 -5.49
N TYR A 72 -1.94 -3.47 -5.55
CA TYR A 72 -0.87 -4.27 -6.14
C TYR A 72 0.38 -4.18 -5.26
N TRP A 73 1.29 -5.12 -5.47
CA TRP A 73 2.62 -5.07 -4.85
C TRP A 73 3.67 -5.49 -5.87
N GLU A 74 4.86 -4.93 -5.74
CA GLU A 74 6.02 -5.26 -6.58
C GLU A 74 7.29 -5.25 -5.73
N VAL A 75 8.28 -6.05 -6.12
CA VAL A 75 9.63 -5.97 -5.56
C VAL A 75 10.20 -4.59 -5.90
N GLN A 76 10.87 -3.95 -4.93
CA GLN A 76 11.31 -2.56 -5.12
C GLN A 76 12.23 -2.38 -6.33
N ASP A 77 13.14 -3.32 -6.57
CA ASP A 77 14.06 -3.27 -7.72
C ASP A 77 13.33 -3.29 -9.06
N ASP A 78 12.27 -4.09 -9.18
CA ASP A 78 11.44 -4.17 -10.39
C ASP A 78 10.64 -2.88 -10.60
N PHE A 79 10.10 -2.31 -9.51
CA PHE A 79 9.36 -1.05 -9.55
C PHE A 79 10.25 0.13 -9.95
N ASP A 80 11.45 0.24 -9.36
CA ASP A 80 12.41 1.31 -9.64
C ASP A 80 13.01 1.20 -11.07
N ALA A 81 13.00 0.01 -11.69
CA ALA A 81 13.37 -0.19 -13.09
C ALA A 81 12.25 0.24 -14.08
N GLY A 82 11.01 0.35 -13.60
CA GLY A 82 9.86 0.82 -14.35
C GLY A 82 9.64 2.33 -14.27
N SER A 83 8.66 2.83 -15.02
CA SER A 83 8.07 4.15 -14.80
C SER A 83 6.65 3.96 -14.25
N SER A 84 6.36 4.56 -13.10
CA SER A 84 5.02 4.58 -12.51
C SER A 84 4.48 6.01 -12.49
N ASP A 85 3.22 6.19 -12.90
CA ASP A 85 2.50 7.47 -12.80
C ASP A 85 1.90 7.70 -11.39
N LEU A 86 2.14 6.78 -10.46
CA LEU A 86 1.60 6.85 -9.11
C LEU A 86 2.34 7.86 -8.24
N GLU A 87 1.61 8.47 -7.33
CA GLU A 87 2.17 9.36 -6.34
C GLU A 87 2.88 8.59 -5.22
N CYS A 88 4.15 8.90 -4.96
CA CYS A 88 4.86 8.40 -3.79
C CYS A 88 4.31 9.09 -2.53
N ILE A 89 3.61 8.35 -1.67
CA ILE A 89 3.09 8.88 -0.39
C ILE A 89 3.84 8.33 0.83
N THR A 90 4.98 7.64 0.62
CA THR A 90 5.74 6.94 1.67
C THR A 90 6.04 7.82 2.88
N ASP A 91 6.73 8.95 2.70
CA ASP A 91 7.13 9.83 3.80
C ASP A 91 5.90 10.38 4.54
N TRP A 92 4.94 10.91 3.77
CA TRP A 92 3.69 11.45 4.31
C TRP A 92 2.92 10.41 5.13
N PHE A 93 2.80 9.17 4.63
CA PHE A 93 2.05 8.11 5.30
C PHE A 93 2.65 7.78 6.67
N PHE A 94 3.97 7.59 6.74
CA PHE A 94 4.63 7.26 8.01
C PHE A 94 4.74 8.46 8.96
N GLU A 95 4.81 9.69 8.45
CA GLU A 95 4.72 10.90 9.28
C GLU A 95 3.35 11.06 9.92
N GLU A 96 2.27 10.87 9.16
CA GLU A 96 0.91 10.95 9.68
C GLU A 96 0.63 9.84 10.69
N LEU A 97 1.09 8.61 10.45
CA LEU A 97 0.98 7.51 11.42
C LEU A 97 1.66 7.79 12.76
N ARG A 98 2.79 8.51 12.75
CA ARG A 98 3.52 8.88 13.98
C ARG A 98 2.92 10.07 14.72
N SER A 99 2.07 10.84 14.04
CA SER A 99 1.43 12.03 14.58
C SER A 99 0.10 11.72 15.29
N GLU A 100 -0.34 10.46 15.26
CA GLU A 100 -1.42 9.89 16.08
C GLU A 100 -0.94 9.54 17.50
#